data_AF-A0A2L1JJ07-F1
#
_entry.id   AF-A0A2L1JJ07-F1
#
_cell.length_a   1.000
_cell.length_b   1.000
_cell.length_c   1.000
_cell.angle_alpha   90.00
_cell.angle_beta   90.00
_cell.angle_gamma   90.00
#
_symmetry.space_group_name_H-M   'P 1'
#
loop_
_entity.id
_entity.type
_entity.pdbx_description
1 polymer ?
#
loop_
_entity_poly.entity_id
_entity_poly.type
_entity_poly.pdbx_seq_one_letter_code
_entity_poly.pdbx_strand_id
1 'polypeptide(L)'
;MLCQPVQAASWQICSMELRVTDVLKHPYPKLQAQILKVSPTSTTAECPEEGATLTFIPETTDYQSQIPRREWPKKGQSVRVNYRYLDGTCKGDGHSHACRIEHYPLAGS
;
A
#
# COMPACT_ATOMS: atom_id res chain seq x y z
N MET A 1 -25.05 -24.52 -10.38
CA MET A 1 -24.32 -23.25 -10.55
C MET A 1 -24.09 -22.67 -9.17
N LEU A 2 -22.87 -22.79 -8.65
CA LEU A 2 -22.49 -22.18 -7.39
C LEU A 2 -22.26 -20.69 -7.67
N CYS A 3 -23.21 -19.84 -7.25
CA CYS A 3 -22.95 -18.41 -7.16
C CYS A 3 -21.72 -18.22 -6.27
N GLN A 4 -20.59 -17.80 -6.86
CA GLN A 4 -19.52 -17.22 -6.08
C GLN A 4 -20.14 -16.05 -5.32
N PRO A 5 -19.94 -15.95 -3.99
CA PRO A 5 -20.38 -14.77 -3.29
C PRO A 5 -19.75 -13.59 -4.02
N VAL A 6 -20.57 -12.60 -4.38
CA VAL A 6 -20.08 -11.24 -4.59
C VAL A 6 -19.31 -10.94 -3.31
N GLN A 7 -17.99 -11.11 -3.36
CA GLN A 7 -17.11 -10.61 -2.32
C GLN A 7 -17.36 -9.12 -2.42
N ALA A 8 -18.20 -8.59 -1.53
CA ALA A 8 -18.20 -7.17 -1.26
C ALA A 8 -16.75 -6.86 -0.91
N ALA A 9 -16.03 -6.31 -1.89
CA ALA A 9 -14.60 -6.15 -1.82
C ALA A 9 -14.38 -5.23 -0.62
N SER A 10 -13.92 -5.82 0.48
CA SER A 10 -13.73 -5.10 1.73
C SER A 10 -12.27 -4.70 1.75
N TRP A 11 -12.04 -3.41 1.95
CA TRP A 11 -10.70 -2.89 2.11
C TRP A 11 -10.00 -3.62 3.25
N GLN A 12 -8.90 -4.30 2.92
CA GLN A 12 -8.00 -4.86 3.91
C GLN A 12 -6.97 -3.80 4.26
N ILE A 13 -6.60 -3.70 5.54
CA ILE A 13 -5.69 -2.66 6.04
C ILE A 13 -4.61 -3.28 6.90
N CYS A 14 -3.37 -2.91 6.63
CA CYS A 14 -2.18 -3.26 7.39
C CYS A 14 -1.52 -1.95 7.87
N SER A 15 -1.54 -1.74 9.18
CA SER A 15 -0.78 -0.65 9.80
C SER A 15 0.68 -1.08 9.88
N MET A 16 1.55 -0.38 9.17
CA MET A 16 2.97 -0.72 9.08
C MET A 16 3.83 0.43 9.61
N GLU A 17 4.92 0.08 10.28
CA GLU A 17 6.02 0.99 10.57
C GLU A 17 7.15 0.70 9.59
N LEU A 18 7.54 1.69 8.80
CA LEU A 18 8.55 1.57 7.76
C LEU A 18 9.71 2.50 8.05
N ARG A 19 10.94 2.07 7.79
CA ARG A 19 12.12 2.95 7.74
C ARG A 19 12.52 3.18 6.29
N VAL A 20 12.55 4.44 5.86
CA VAL A 20 12.98 4.79 4.50
C VAL A 20 14.46 4.48 4.33
N THR A 21 14.77 3.60 3.37
CA THR A 21 16.14 3.20 3.04
C THR A 21 16.68 4.00 1.86
N ASP A 22 15.83 4.40 0.92
CA ASP A 22 16.23 5.20 -0.23
C ASP A 22 15.07 5.97 -0.90
N VAL A 23 15.42 6.93 -1.74
CA VAL A 23 14.48 7.64 -2.62
C VAL A 23 14.89 7.38 -4.07
N LEU A 24 14.24 6.40 -4.70
CA LEU A 24 14.49 6.00 -6.08
C LEU A 24 14.03 7.10 -7.04
N LYS A 25 14.84 7.40 -8.05
CA LYS A 25 14.56 8.47 -9.02
C LYS A 25 14.10 7.97 -10.40
N HIS A 26 14.41 6.71 -10.74
CA HIS A 26 14.10 6.10 -12.04
C HIS A 26 13.36 4.76 -11.84
N PRO A 27 12.45 4.36 -12.75
CA PRO A 27 11.94 5.12 -13.90
C PRO A 27 10.98 6.26 -13.50
N TYR A 28 10.41 6.21 -12.29
CA TYR A 28 9.64 7.29 -11.68
C TYR A 28 10.02 7.40 -10.20
N PRO A 29 9.88 8.59 -9.57
CA PRO A 29 10.16 8.74 -8.15
C PRO A 29 9.36 7.76 -7.30
N LYS A 30 10.04 7.02 -6.41
CA LYS A 30 9.43 6.14 -5.41
C LYS A 30 10.26 6.14 -4.13
N LEU A 31 9.61 5.93 -2.98
CA LEU A 31 10.30 5.60 -1.75
C LEU A 31 10.63 4.12 -1.73
N GLN A 32 11.82 3.79 -1.26
CA GLN A 32 12.16 2.45 -0.82
C GLN A 32 12.23 2.46 0.70
N ALA A 33 11.56 1.50 1.33
CA ALA A 33 11.56 1.39 2.78
C ALA A 33 11.60 -0.07 3.23
N GLN A 34 12.23 -0.30 4.37
CA GLN A 34 12.19 -1.57 5.07
C GLN A 34 11.04 -1.58 6.07
N ILE A 35 10.29 -2.67 6.10
CA ILE A 35 9.21 -2.88 7.05
C ILE A 35 9.82 -3.24 8.40
N LEU A 36 9.59 -2.41 9.41
CA LEU A 36 10.02 -2.66 10.78
C LEU A 36 8.98 -3.42 11.59
N LYS A 37 7.70 -3.11 11.37
CA LYS A 37 6.58 -3.72 12.08
C LYS A 37 5.33 -3.76 11.22
N VAL A 38 4.54 -4.80 11.38
CA VAL A 38 3.27 -4.98 10.68
C VAL A 38 2.18 -5.30 11.69
N SER A 39 1.02 -4.67 11.51
CA SER A 39 -0.14 -4.86 12.35
C SER A 39 -1.37 -4.95 11.45
N PRO A 40 -1.80 -6.17 11.06
CA PRO A 40 -3.03 -6.36 10.31
C PRO A 40 -4.23 -5.85 11.13
N THR A 41 -5.13 -5.13 10.48
CA THR A 41 -6.41 -4.68 11.11
C THR A 41 -7.48 -5.78 11.05
N SER A 42 -7.28 -6.77 10.18
CA SER A 42 -8.17 -7.92 9.96
C SER A 42 -7.35 -9.20 9.93
N THR A 43 -7.90 -10.31 10.44
CA THR A 43 -7.29 -11.64 10.35
C THR A 43 -7.22 -12.18 8.93
N THR A 44 -7.97 -11.59 7.99
CA THR A 44 -7.96 -11.96 6.57
C THR A 44 -7.03 -11.07 5.73
N ALA A 45 -6.35 -10.09 6.33
CA ALA A 45 -5.46 -9.19 5.60
C ALA A 45 -4.11 -9.88 5.29
N GLU A 46 -3.78 -9.97 4.02
CA GLU A 46 -2.48 -10.36 3.49
C GLU A 46 -1.53 -9.16 3.57
N CYS A 47 -0.85 -9.03 4.71
CA CYS A 47 0.11 -7.97 4.92
C CYS A 47 1.51 -8.37 4.44
N PRO A 48 2.31 -7.41 3.95
CA PRO A 48 3.73 -7.62 3.70
C PRO A 48 4.48 -8.11 4.95
N GLU A 49 5.57 -8.85 4.77
CA GLU A 49 6.34 -9.43 5.88
C GLU A 49 7.23 -8.40 6.59
N GLU A 50 7.39 -8.55 7.91
CA GLU A 50 8.37 -7.77 8.67
C GLU A 50 9.80 -8.05 8.19
N GLY A 51 10.61 -7.01 8.05
CA GLY A 51 11.97 -7.08 7.53
C GLY A 51 12.07 -6.99 6.00
N ALA A 52 10.97 -7.20 5.27
CA ALA A 52 10.96 -7.07 3.81
C ALA A 52 11.12 -5.61 3.37
N THR A 53 11.62 -5.43 2.15
CA THR A 53 11.79 -4.11 1.52
C THR A 53 10.71 -3.91 0.48
N LEU A 54 10.02 -2.77 0.52
CA LEU A 54 9.00 -2.40 -0.46
C LEU A 54 9.30 -1.05 -1.09
N THR A 55 8.77 -0.86 -2.30
CA THR A 55 8.83 0.43 -2.99
C THR A 55 7.44 0.97 -3.21
N PHE A 56 7.19 2.22 -2.83
CA PHE A 56 5.86 2.83 -2.90
C PHE A 56 5.93 4.32 -3.18
N ILE A 57 4.79 4.90 -3.56
CA ILE A 57 4.60 6.34 -3.63
C ILE A 57 3.72 6.71 -2.43
N PRO A 58 4.18 7.59 -1.53
CA PRO A 58 3.40 7.94 -0.36
C PRO A 58 2.16 8.75 -0.76
N GLU A 59 1.03 8.44 -0.13
CA GLU A 59 -0.25 9.12 -0.35
C GLU A 59 -0.69 9.90 0.90
N THR A 60 -1.60 10.84 0.71
CA THR A 60 -2.29 11.52 1.80
C THR A 60 -3.07 10.53 2.66
N THR A 61 -3.32 10.85 3.93
CA THR A 61 -3.99 9.95 4.88
C THR A 61 -5.36 9.43 4.37
N ASP A 62 -6.05 10.26 3.59
CA ASP A 62 -7.34 9.98 2.94
C ASP A 62 -7.22 9.23 1.61
N TYR A 63 -6.00 8.81 1.23
CA TYR A 63 -5.65 8.06 0.02
C TYR A 63 -6.21 8.65 -1.29
N GLN A 64 -6.59 9.94 -1.28
CA GLN A 64 -7.15 10.62 -2.45
C GLN A 64 -6.06 11.18 -3.38
N SER A 65 -4.84 11.39 -2.86
CA SER A 65 -3.76 12.01 -3.63
C SER A 65 -2.37 11.55 -3.19
N GLN A 66 -1.40 11.64 -4.11
CA GLN A 66 0.00 11.40 -3.79
C GLN A 66 0.60 12.61 -3.06
N ILE A 67 1.45 12.37 -2.06
CA ILE A 67 2.14 13.45 -1.35
C ILE A 67 3.12 14.13 -2.32
N PRO A 68 3.17 15.47 -2.35
CA PRO A 68 4.16 16.19 -3.15
C PRO A 68 5.59 15.76 -2.82
N ARG A 69 6.42 15.53 -3.83
CA ARG A 69 7.79 15.01 -3.67
C ARG A 69 8.66 15.77 -2.66
N ARG A 70 8.45 17.08 -2.52
CA ARG A 70 9.17 17.95 -1.57
C ARG A 70 8.88 17.62 -0.10
N GLU A 71 7.73 17.01 0.18
CA GLU A 71 7.24 16.62 1.50
C GLU A 71 7.50 15.14 1.80
N TRP A 72 8.20 14.44 0.90
CA TRP A 72 8.49 13.03 1.11
C TRP A 72 9.41 12.82 2.31
N PRO A 73 9.15 11.77 3.09
CA PRO A 73 10.06 11.29 4.12
C PRO A 73 11.47 11.07 3.57
N LYS A 74 12.47 11.52 4.33
CA LYS A 74 13.89 11.41 3.97
C LYS A 74 14.44 10.04 4.34
N LYS A 75 15.51 9.63 3.66
CA LYS A 75 16.29 8.44 4.03
C LYS A 75 16.65 8.45 5.51
N GLY A 76 16.42 7.32 6.18
CA GLY A 76 16.62 7.12 7.61
C GLY A 76 15.41 7.45 8.50
N GLN A 77 14.42 8.18 7.99
CA GLN A 77 13.20 8.47 8.75
C GLN A 77 12.30 7.23 8.85
N SER A 78 11.69 7.06 10.02
CA SER A 78 10.61 6.09 10.22
C SER A 78 9.27 6.76 9.98
N VAL A 79 8.38 6.07 9.27
CA VAL A 79 7.03 6.54 8.95
C VAL A 79 6.01 5.44 9.18
N ARG A 80 4.80 5.83 9.54
CA ARG A 80 3.67 4.92 9.65
C ARG A 80 2.86 4.96 8.36
N VAL A 81 2.56 3.79 7.83
CA VAL A 81 1.80 3.63 6.57
C VAL A 81 0.63 2.72 6.84
N ASN A 82 -0.58 3.18 6.52
CA ASN A 82 -1.78 2.37 6.59
C ASN A 82 -2.03 1.74 5.23
N TYR A 83 -1.15 0.79 4.86
CA TYR A 83 -1.27 0.06 3.61
C TYR A 83 -2.65 -0.56 3.53
N ARG A 84 -3.33 -0.31 2.43
CA ARG A 84 -4.66 -0.85 2.20
C ARG A 84 -4.75 -1.38 0.79
N TYR A 85 -5.48 -2.47 0.66
CA TYR A 85 -5.70 -3.05 -0.64
C TYR A 85 -7.13 -3.55 -0.79
N LEU A 86 -7.56 -3.59 -2.04
CA LEU A 86 -8.85 -4.09 -2.46
C LEU A 86 -8.63 -5.13 -3.56
N ASP A 87 -8.99 -6.36 -3.27
CA ASP A 87 -9.01 -7.42 -4.27
C ASP A 87 -10.36 -7.41 -4.98
N GLY A 88 -10.31 -7.43 -6.30
CA GLY A 88 -11.51 -7.35 -7.12
C GLY A 88 -11.28 -7.88 -8.53
N THR A 89 -12.23 -7.57 -9.39
CA THR A 89 -12.16 -7.90 -10.81
C THR A 89 -12.07 -6.61 -11.60
N CYS A 90 -10.91 -6.34 -12.19
CA CYS A 90 -10.69 -5.17 -13.04
C CYS A 90 -11.12 -5.51 -14.47
N LYS A 91 -11.71 -4.52 -15.15
CA LYS A 91 -12.04 -4.60 -16.57
C LYS A 91 -10.87 -4.03 -17.36
N GLY A 92 -10.26 -4.84 -18.22
CA GLY A 92 -9.23 -4.39 -19.17
C GLY A 92 -9.48 -5.04 -20.54
N ASP A 93 -9.45 -4.25 -21.61
CA ASP A 93 -9.51 -4.71 -23.01
C ASP A 93 -10.62 -5.72 -23.34
N GLY A 94 -11.79 -5.60 -22.71
CA GLY A 94 -12.93 -6.49 -22.91
C GLY A 94 -12.93 -7.77 -22.07
N HIS A 95 -11.92 -7.98 -21.23
CA HIS A 95 -11.82 -9.13 -20.32
C HIS A 95 -11.75 -8.70 -18.85
N SER A 96 -12.45 -9.46 -18.02
CA SER A 96 -12.40 -9.37 -16.56
C SER A 96 -11.20 -10.17 -16.05
N HIS A 97 -10.32 -9.54 -15.28
CA HIS A 97 -9.19 -10.21 -14.61
C HIS A 97 -9.16 -9.88 -13.13
N ALA A 98 -8.62 -10.79 -12.31
CA ALA A 98 -8.37 -10.52 -10.91
C ALA A 98 -7.33 -9.40 -10.78
N CYS A 99 -7.60 -8.40 -9.96
CA CYS A 99 -6.69 -7.29 -9.70
C CYS A 99 -6.70 -6.91 -8.22
N ARG A 100 -5.56 -6.36 -7.77
CA ARG A 100 -5.40 -5.77 -6.45
C ARG A 100 -5.16 -4.27 -6.63
N ILE A 101 -6.00 -3.45 -6.02
CA ILE A 101 -5.81 -2.00 -5.96
C ILE A 101 -5.11 -1.71 -4.65
N GLU A 102 -3.92 -1.12 -4.71
CA GLU A 102 -3.05 -0.88 -3.55
C GLU A 102 -2.91 0.62 -3.27
N HIS A 103 -2.92 0.99 -1.99
CA HIS A 103 -2.71 2.35 -1.52
C HIS A 103 -1.75 2.38 -0.33
N TYR A 104 -0.92 3.41 -0.27
CA TYR A 104 0.12 3.64 0.74
C TYR A 104 -0.01 5.01 1.41
N PRO A 105 -1.14 5.29 2.08
CA PRO A 105 -1.33 6.54 2.81
C PRO A 105 -0.42 6.59 4.03
N LEU A 106 0.29 7.72 4.19
CA LEU A 106 0.98 7.98 5.44
C LEU A 106 -0.06 8.19 6.54
N ALA A 107 0.06 7.47 7.64
CA ALA A 107 -0.73 7.75 8.82
C ALA A 107 -0.21 9.07 9.38
N GLY A 108 -1.05 10.11 9.40
CA GLY A 108 -0.69 11.46 9.83
C GLY A 108 0.20 11.45 11.06
N SER A 109 1.33 12.14 10.95
CA SER A 109 2.30 12.37 12.03
C SER A 109 1.68 13.18 13.16
#